data_AF-A0A359D9P8-F1
#
_entry.id   AF-A0A359D9P8-F1
#
_cell.length_a   1.000
_cell.length_b   1.000
_cell.length_c   1.000
_cell.angle_alpha   90.00
_cell.angle_beta   90.00
_cell.angle_gamma   90.00
#
_symmetry.space_group_name_H-M   'P 1'
#
loop_
_entity.id
_entity.type
_entity.pdbx_description
1 polymer ?
#
loop_
_entity_poly.entity_id
_entity_poly.type
_entity_poly.pdbx_seq_one_letter_code
_entity_poly.pdbx_strand_id
1 'polypeptide(L)'
;MTLSDICIRRPVFATVLSLIVVLLGLMAYDRLAVREYPNIDVPIVTVNIIYPGASPEIMESQVAQPIEDVLSGIDGLDFVSSISRSENTQITAQFRLGSNADEAANDVRDRLGRVRGLLPDEIDEPIVQKVEADAQPVIWLAFYSDRYSAMEITDVLERVIQDRLQTIPGVSEVQVRGARTFAMRIWLDPEKLAAHNLTVQDVEDALRRQNVEIPAGRIESQQREFTVLSETDLNTPEQFNNLILDDSRGYLLRLSDVGYAEIGAADERSIVRYNGRPAVSMGMIKQATANPLEISDGLAEAMPDVRALLPEGMHMAVANDNSLFIRASIDNVFITIWEAVVLVILIIFIFLRSLRATIIPLVTIPVSLIGAFALMSLMGFTINTLTLLAMVLAIGLVVDDAIVMLENIHRHI
;
A
#
# COMPACT_ATOMS: atom_id res chain seq x y z
N MET A 1 -52.51 -21.80 -2.09
CA MET A 1 -52.27 -20.67 -3.01
C MET A 1 -50.79 -20.66 -3.29
N THR A 2 -50.39 -20.97 -4.52
CA THR A 2 -48.98 -20.88 -4.95
C THR A 2 -48.60 -19.42 -5.15
N LEU A 3 -47.30 -19.11 -5.08
CA LEU A 3 -46.79 -17.75 -5.26
C LEU A 3 -47.24 -17.15 -6.62
N SER A 4 -47.28 -17.98 -7.67
CA SER A 4 -47.75 -17.61 -9.01
C SER A 4 -49.22 -17.17 -9.04
N ASP A 5 -50.12 -17.86 -8.33
CA ASP A 5 -51.55 -17.50 -8.28
C ASP A 5 -51.78 -16.11 -7.66
N ILE A 6 -50.99 -15.76 -6.64
CA ILE A 6 -51.08 -14.45 -5.97
C ILE A 6 -50.60 -13.34 -6.91
N CYS A 7 -49.47 -13.54 -7.57
CA CYS A 7 -48.89 -12.58 -8.51
C CYS A 7 -49.81 -12.33 -9.72
N ILE A 8 -50.49 -13.38 -10.23
CA ILE A 8 -51.45 -13.24 -11.34
C ILE A 8 -52.70 -12.47 -10.91
N ARG A 9 -53.25 -12.77 -9.71
CA ARG A 9 -54.45 -12.08 -9.20
C ARG A 9 -54.18 -10.64 -8.74
N ARG A 10 -52.93 -10.32 -8.37
CA ARG A 10 -52.51 -8.99 -7.89
C ARG A 10 -51.28 -8.49 -8.68
N PRO A 11 -51.47 -8.02 -9.93
CA PRO A 11 -50.36 -7.60 -10.79
C PRO A 11 -49.58 -6.40 -10.23
N VAL A 12 -50.26 -5.48 -9.53
CA VAL A 12 -49.61 -4.34 -8.87
C VAL A 12 -48.65 -4.82 -7.77
N PHE A 13 -49.00 -5.87 -7.04
CA PHE A 13 -48.14 -6.42 -5.98
C PHE A 13 -46.83 -6.99 -6.56
N ALA A 14 -46.92 -7.76 -7.66
CA ALA A 14 -45.74 -8.28 -8.35
C ALA A 14 -44.85 -7.15 -8.89
N THR A 15 -45.45 -6.11 -9.47
CA THR A 15 -44.72 -4.95 -10.00
C THR A 15 -43.98 -4.18 -8.90
N VAL A 16 -44.63 -3.96 -7.75
CA VAL A 16 -44.01 -3.31 -6.58
C VAL A 16 -42.85 -4.13 -6.05
N LEU A 17 -42.98 -5.47 -5.99
CA LEU A 17 -41.90 -6.34 -5.55
C LEU A 17 -40.68 -6.23 -6.49
N SER A 18 -40.88 -6.24 -7.81
CA SER A 18 -39.81 -6.04 -8.78
C SER A 18 -39.15 -4.67 -8.64
N LEU A 19 -39.92 -3.60 -8.42
CA LEU A 19 -39.37 -2.26 -8.19
C LEU A 19 -38.54 -2.18 -6.91
N ILE A 20 -38.95 -2.88 -5.84
CA ILE A 20 -38.16 -2.98 -4.61
C ILE A 20 -36.83 -3.67 -4.88
N VAL A 21 -36.82 -4.77 -5.64
CA VAL A 21 -35.58 -5.47 -6.01
C VAL A 21 -34.65 -4.56 -6.82
N VAL A 22 -35.19 -3.82 -7.78
CA VAL A 22 -34.41 -2.84 -8.57
C VAL A 22 -33.85 -1.73 -7.67
N LEU A 23 -34.66 -1.17 -6.79
CA LEU A 23 -34.22 -0.11 -5.88
C LEU A 23 -33.08 -0.59 -4.97
N LEU A 24 -33.22 -1.76 -4.36
CA LEU A 24 -32.19 -2.36 -3.50
C LEU A 24 -30.92 -2.66 -4.29
N GLY A 25 -31.06 -3.16 -5.52
CA GLY A 25 -29.93 -3.44 -6.39
C GLY A 25 -29.16 -2.19 -6.82
N LEU A 26 -29.86 -1.11 -7.18
CA LEU A 26 -29.24 0.18 -7.51
C LEU A 26 -28.52 0.79 -6.30
N MET A 27 -29.14 0.74 -5.11
CA MET A 27 -28.48 1.21 -3.89
C MET A 27 -27.25 0.37 -3.51
N ALA A 28 -27.27 -0.93 -3.80
CA ALA A 28 -26.15 -1.83 -3.55
C ALA A 28 -25.01 -1.60 -4.54
N TYR A 29 -25.32 -1.31 -5.81
CA TYR A 29 -24.35 -1.02 -6.86
C TYR A 29 -23.38 0.10 -6.45
N ASP A 30 -23.91 1.21 -5.93
CA ASP A 30 -23.09 2.36 -5.49
C ASP A 30 -22.19 2.05 -4.27
N ARG A 31 -22.46 0.97 -3.53
CA ARG A 31 -21.70 0.58 -2.34
C ARG A 31 -20.72 -0.56 -2.58
N LEU A 32 -20.84 -1.26 -3.70
CA LEU A 32 -19.99 -2.39 -4.00
C LEU A 32 -18.60 -1.91 -4.42
N ALA A 33 -17.57 -2.38 -3.73
CA ALA A 33 -16.20 -2.10 -4.12
C ALA A 33 -15.90 -2.76 -5.48
N VAL A 34 -15.18 -2.02 -6.31
CA VAL A 34 -14.78 -2.42 -7.65
C VAL A 34 -13.32 -2.87 -7.61
N ARG A 35 -13.02 -4.07 -8.12
CA ARG A 35 -11.69 -4.69 -8.11
C ARG A 35 -11.45 -5.49 -9.39
N GLU A 36 -10.20 -5.74 -9.75
CA GLU A 36 -9.89 -6.64 -10.87
C GLU A 36 -10.17 -8.11 -10.50
N TYR A 37 -9.71 -8.51 -9.32
CA TYR A 37 -9.82 -9.85 -8.75
C TYR A 37 -10.62 -9.83 -7.43
N PRO A 38 -11.20 -10.97 -7.00
CA PRO A 38 -11.79 -11.09 -5.67
C PRO A 38 -10.73 -10.87 -4.58
N ASN A 39 -11.18 -10.38 -3.42
CA ASN A 39 -10.28 -10.25 -2.29
C ASN A 39 -9.93 -11.63 -1.74
N ILE A 40 -8.65 -11.97 -1.71
CA ILE A 40 -8.15 -13.17 -1.04
C ILE A 40 -7.23 -12.69 0.07
N ASP A 41 -7.82 -12.46 1.24
CA ASP A 41 -7.10 -12.03 2.44
C ASP A 41 -6.35 -13.23 3.04
N VAL A 42 -5.23 -13.61 2.42
CA VAL A 42 -4.26 -14.48 3.09
C VAL A 42 -3.51 -13.63 4.11
N PRO A 43 -3.55 -13.97 5.41
CA PRO A 43 -2.87 -13.19 6.43
C PRO A 43 -1.37 -13.41 6.30
N ILE A 44 -0.64 -12.36 5.90
CA ILE A 44 0.81 -12.36 5.81
C ILE A 44 1.35 -11.31 6.77
N VAL A 45 2.27 -11.74 7.63
CA VAL A 45 3.00 -10.86 8.54
C VAL A 45 4.45 -10.85 8.12
N THR A 46 4.96 -9.67 7.85
CA THR A 46 6.37 -9.46 7.53
C THR A 46 7.08 -8.86 8.72
N VAL A 47 8.24 -9.40 9.04
CA VAL A 47 9.16 -8.89 10.06
C VAL A 47 10.43 -8.47 9.33
N ASN A 48 10.79 -7.20 9.44
CA ASN A 48 12.05 -6.69 8.90
C ASN A 48 13.00 -6.34 10.04
N ILE A 49 14.24 -6.84 9.95
CA ILE A 49 15.28 -6.62 10.96
C ILE A 49 16.57 -6.21 10.27
N ILE A 50 17.16 -5.15 10.79
CA ILE A 50 18.40 -4.59 10.30
C ILE A 50 19.48 -4.87 11.35
N TYR A 51 20.60 -5.43 10.93
CA TYR A 51 21.80 -5.59 11.74
C TYR A 51 22.99 -5.03 10.95
N PRO A 52 23.32 -3.74 11.14
CA PRO A 52 24.35 -3.06 10.37
C PRO A 52 25.69 -3.80 10.41
N GLY A 53 26.38 -3.90 9.26
CA GLY A 53 27.66 -4.60 9.14
C GLY A 53 27.61 -6.14 9.10
N ALA A 54 26.45 -6.78 9.32
CA ALA A 54 26.34 -8.24 9.30
C ALA A 54 26.32 -8.82 7.86
N SER A 55 27.02 -9.95 7.66
CA SER A 55 26.95 -10.72 6.41
C SER A 55 25.64 -11.50 6.30
N PRO A 56 25.21 -11.92 5.09
CA PRO A 56 24.00 -12.73 4.93
C PRO A 56 23.99 -14.01 5.78
N GLU A 57 25.14 -14.65 5.99
CA GLU A 57 25.27 -15.88 6.79
C GLU A 57 25.12 -15.61 8.30
N ILE A 58 25.63 -14.46 8.77
CA ILE A 58 25.41 -14.01 10.16
C ILE A 58 23.93 -13.67 10.34
N MET A 59 23.35 -12.96 9.37
CA MET A 59 21.93 -12.63 9.37
C MET A 59 21.04 -13.87 9.40
N GLU A 60 21.38 -14.90 8.61
CA GLU A 60 20.67 -16.16 8.62
C GLU A 60 20.78 -16.88 9.97
N SER A 61 22.01 -17.10 10.45
CA SER A 61 22.27 -17.94 11.63
C SER A 61 21.95 -17.28 12.97
N GLN A 62 22.17 -15.96 13.10
CA GLN A 62 22.01 -15.23 14.37
C GLN A 62 20.69 -14.47 14.48
N VAL A 63 19.99 -14.22 13.35
CA VAL A 63 18.74 -13.44 13.34
C VAL A 63 17.59 -14.25 12.76
N ALA A 64 17.70 -14.74 11.52
CA ALA A 64 16.60 -15.40 10.84
C ALA A 64 16.20 -16.72 11.53
N GLN A 65 17.14 -17.65 11.68
CA GLN A 65 16.87 -18.98 12.24
C GLN A 65 16.26 -18.94 13.65
N PRO A 66 16.81 -18.18 14.63
CA PRO A 66 16.19 -18.09 15.95
C PRO A 66 14.75 -17.56 15.93
N ILE A 67 14.43 -16.66 15.00
CA ILE A 67 13.08 -16.11 14.87
C ILE A 67 12.16 -17.12 14.20
N GLU A 68 12.59 -17.73 13.09
CA GLU A 68 11.81 -18.77 12.40
C GLU A 68 11.42 -19.93 13.34
N ASP A 69 12.36 -20.38 14.18
CA ASP A 69 12.13 -21.46 15.14
C ASP A 69 11.02 -21.10 16.14
N VAL A 70 10.95 -19.85 16.58
CA VAL A 70 9.93 -19.40 17.54
C VAL A 70 8.60 -19.08 16.85
N LEU A 71 8.64 -18.51 15.66
CA LEU A 71 7.44 -18.24 14.86
C LEU A 71 6.74 -19.54 14.44
N SER A 72 7.50 -20.61 14.18
CA SER A 72 6.96 -21.94 13.84
C SER A 72 6.02 -22.52 14.90
N GLY A 73 6.06 -22.02 16.14
CA GLY A 73 5.17 -22.41 17.24
C GLY A 73 3.88 -21.59 17.35
N ILE A 74 3.58 -20.70 16.40
CA ILE A 74 2.33 -19.92 16.37
C ILE A 74 1.20 -20.75 15.76
N ASP A 75 0.01 -20.71 16.37
CA ASP A 75 -1.15 -21.41 15.83
C ASP A 75 -1.64 -20.77 14.53
N GLY A 76 -2.13 -21.60 13.61
CA GLY A 76 -2.60 -21.12 12.30
C GLY A 76 -1.51 -20.67 11.32
N LEU A 77 -0.23 -20.76 11.67
CA LEU A 77 0.88 -20.57 10.74
C LEU A 77 0.89 -21.70 9.70
N ASP A 78 1.00 -21.35 8.43
CA ASP A 78 1.05 -22.30 7.31
C ASP A 78 2.50 -22.56 6.89
N PHE A 79 3.25 -21.50 6.58
CA PHE A 79 4.69 -21.57 6.37
C PHE A 79 5.39 -20.25 6.71
N VAL A 80 6.68 -20.35 6.97
CA VAL A 80 7.58 -19.21 7.17
C VAL A 80 8.69 -19.29 6.14
N SER A 81 9.10 -18.15 5.63
CA SER A 81 10.28 -18.02 4.77
C SER A 81 11.05 -16.77 5.15
N SER A 82 12.37 -16.82 5.06
CA SER A 82 13.22 -15.65 5.21
C SER A 82 14.09 -15.40 3.99
N ILE A 83 14.41 -14.13 3.78
CA ILE A 83 15.39 -13.67 2.81
C ILE A 83 16.41 -12.83 3.56
N SER A 84 17.56 -13.43 3.83
CA SER A 84 18.71 -12.76 4.46
C SER A 84 19.61 -12.14 3.38
N ARG A 85 19.90 -10.86 3.54
CA ARG A 85 20.85 -10.10 2.72
C ARG A 85 21.87 -9.47 3.66
N SER A 86 22.89 -8.82 3.10
CA SER A 86 23.82 -8.03 3.91
C SER A 86 23.01 -7.00 4.71
N GLU A 87 23.25 -6.96 6.01
CA GLU A 87 22.65 -6.03 6.97
C GLU A 87 21.13 -6.13 7.20
N ASN A 88 20.40 -6.94 6.42
CA ASN A 88 18.94 -6.96 6.47
C ASN A 88 18.37 -8.36 6.26
N THR A 89 17.44 -8.75 7.12
CA THR A 89 16.64 -9.97 6.96
C THR A 89 15.17 -9.61 6.96
N GLN A 90 14.47 -10.10 5.93
CA GLN A 90 13.03 -10.06 5.85
C GLN A 90 12.47 -11.47 6.09
N ILE A 91 11.61 -11.61 7.10
CA ILE A 91 10.92 -12.86 7.43
C ILE A 91 9.45 -12.68 7.08
N THR A 92 8.92 -13.60 6.29
CA THR A 92 7.52 -13.64 5.86
C THR A 92 6.84 -14.84 6.50
N ALA A 93 5.90 -14.57 7.40
CA ALA A 93 5.06 -15.56 8.04
C ALA A 93 3.67 -15.56 7.36
N GLN A 94 3.34 -16.64 6.66
CA GLN A 94 2.05 -16.83 6.02
C GLN A 94 1.17 -17.73 6.88
N PHE A 95 -0.04 -17.25 7.17
CA PHE A 95 -1.03 -17.95 7.96
C PHE A 95 -2.09 -18.60 7.06
N ARG A 96 -2.81 -19.59 7.61
CA ARG A 96 -3.90 -20.28 6.90
C ARG A 96 -5.05 -19.32 6.59
N LEU A 97 -5.76 -19.62 5.50
CA LEU A 97 -6.93 -18.86 5.08
C LEU A 97 -8.02 -18.88 6.18
N GLY A 98 -8.52 -17.71 6.55
CA GLY A 98 -9.53 -17.55 7.60
C GLY A 98 -8.98 -17.15 8.97
N SER A 99 -7.66 -17.14 9.17
CA SER A 99 -7.05 -16.56 10.37
C SER A 99 -7.21 -15.04 10.39
N ASN A 100 -7.33 -14.45 11.57
CA ASN A 100 -7.37 -12.99 11.71
C ASN A 100 -5.95 -12.42 11.59
N ALA A 101 -5.73 -11.53 10.63
CA ALA A 101 -4.43 -10.91 10.38
C ALA A 101 -3.93 -10.03 11.55
N ASP A 102 -4.85 -9.42 12.30
CA ASP A 102 -4.49 -8.54 13.42
C ASP A 102 -4.07 -9.38 14.65
N GLU A 103 -4.76 -10.49 14.89
CA GLU A 103 -4.36 -11.49 15.90
C GLU A 103 -3.01 -12.12 15.54
N ALA A 104 -2.84 -12.53 14.28
CA ALA A 104 -1.58 -13.07 13.78
C ALA A 104 -0.40 -12.09 13.95
N ALA A 105 -0.60 -10.81 13.63
CA ALA A 105 0.43 -9.79 13.81
C ALA A 105 0.78 -9.57 15.29
N ASN A 106 -0.22 -9.62 16.18
CA ASN A 106 0.00 -9.50 17.62
C ASN A 106 0.73 -10.72 18.19
N ASP A 107 0.37 -11.93 17.75
CA ASP A 107 1.06 -13.16 18.13
C ASP A 107 2.52 -13.15 17.68
N VAL A 108 2.81 -12.67 16.45
CA VAL A 108 4.18 -12.49 15.96
C VAL A 108 4.95 -11.50 16.83
N ARG A 109 4.37 -10.34 17.18
CA ARG A 109 5.02 -9.35 18.06
C ARG A 109 5.34 -9.92 19.44
N ASP A 110 4.38 -10.63 20.05
CA ASP A 110 4.57 -11.25 21.36
C ASP A 110 5.67 -12.33 21.34
N ARG A 111 5.74 -13.11 20.26
CA ARG A 111 6.79 -14.12 20.06
C ARG A 111 8.17 -13.50 19.87
N LEU A 112 8.26 -12.43 19.08
CA LEU A 112 9.50 -11.68 18.89
C LEU A 112 9.99 -11.07 20.21
N GLY A 113 9.09 -10.48 21.00
CA GLY A 113 9.45 -9.89 22.30
C GLY A 113 10.06 -10.90 23.27
N ARG A 114 9.66 -12.18 23.21
CA ARG A 114 10.24 -13.27 24.00
C ARG A 114 11.63 -13.70 23.56
N VAL A 115 11.97 -13.49 22.30
CA VAL A 115 13.24 -13.92 21.67
C VAL A 115 14.24 -12.77 21.59
N ARG A 116 13.84 -11.54 21.92
CA ARG A 116 14.73 -10.37 21.84
C ARG A 116 16.07 -10.57 22.57
N GLY A 117 16.09 -11.29 23.69
CA GLY A 117 17.31 -11.63 24.44
C GLY A 117 18.16 -12.77 23.86
N LEU A 118 17.69 -13.46 22.82
CA LEU A 118 18.48 -14.43 22.04
C LEU A 118 19.08 -13.79 20.78
N LEU A 119 18.60 -12.60 20.40
CA LEU A 119 19.12 -11.84 19.27
C LEU A 119 20.29 -10.95 19.73
N PRO A 120 21.23 -10.59 18.83
CA PRO A 120 22.29 -9.63 19.15
C PRO A 120 21.72 -8.30 19.67
N ASP A 121 22.46 -7.62 20.55
CA ASP A 121 22.01 -6.35 21.14
C ASP A 121 22.08 -5.20 20.10
N GLU A 122 22.97 -5.33 19.11
CA GLU A 122 23.27 -4.33 18.09
C GLU A 122 22.26 -4.30 16.93
N ILE A 123 21.24 -5.17 16.92
CA ILE A 123 20.17 -5.10 15.92
C ILE A 123 19.25 -3.91 16.19
N ASP A 124 18.73 -3.33 15.11
CA ASP A 124 17.63 -2.38 15.20
C ASP A 124 16.35 -3.10 15.68
N GLU A 125 15.43 -2.33 16.28
CA GLU A 125 14.18 -2.90 16.78
C GLU A 125 13.36 -3.51 15.63
N PRO A 126 12.92 -4.78 15.73
CA PRO A 126 12.20 -5.44 14.66
C PRO A 126 10.90 -4.72 14.29
N ILE A 127 10.73 -4.45 13.01
CA ILE A 127 9.51 -3.81 12.49
C ILE A 127 8.55 -4.90 12.02
N VAL A 128 7.44 -5.06 12.74
CA VAL A 128 6.38 -6.03 12.39
C VAL A 128 5.25 -5.34 11.65
N GLN A 129 5.12 -5.67 10.37
CA GLN A 129 4.10 -5.15 9.46
C GLN A 129 3.15 -6.25 9.02
N LYS A 130 1.85 -5.94 9.08
CA LYS A 130 0.84 -6.71 8.33
C LYS A 130 0.98 -6.30 6.87
N VAL A 131 1.40 -7.24 6.03
CA VAL A 131 1.41 -7.01 4.60
C VAL A 131 0.18 -7.70 4.06
N GLU A 132 -0.79 -6.92 3.62
CA GLU A 132 -1.86 -7.50 2.81
C GLU A 132 -1.24 -7.98 1.50
N ALA A 133 -1.62 -9.16 1.01
CA ALA A 133 -1.13 -9.67 -0.27
C ALA A 133 -1.38 -8.69 -1.44
N ASP A 134 -2.35 -7.78 -1.26
CA ASP A 134 -2.75 -6.72 -2.19
C ASP A 134 -2.23 -5.32 -1.80
N ALA A 135 -1.24 -5.21 -0.91
CA ALA A 135 -0.57 -3.95 -0.53
C ALA A 135 0.42 -3.46 -1.60
N GLN A 136 0.06 -3.61 -2.88
CA GLN A 136 0.83 -3.06 -3.99
C GLN A 136 0.38 -1.63 -4.26
N PRO A 137 1.30 -0.71 -4.60
CA PRO A 137 0.91 0.62 -5.01
C PRO A 137 0.02 0.60 -6.25
N VAL A 138 -1.13 1.27 -6.16
CA VAL A 138 -2.11 1.37 -7.27
C VAL A 138 -1.58 2.25 -8.38
N ILE A 139 -0.90 3.34 -7.99
CA ILE A 139 -0.33 4.33 -8.90
C ILE A 139 1.09 4.65 -8.44
N TRP A 140 1.99 4.68 -9.41
CA TRP A 140 3.36 5.17 -9.25
C TRP A 140 3.51 6.51 -9.95
N LEU A 141 3.95 7.51 -9.20
CA LEU A 141 4.39 8.79 -9.71
C LEU A 141 5.92 8.79 -9.81
N ALA A 142 6.46 9.29 -10.91
CA ALA A 142 7.89 9.54 -11.08
C ALA A 142 8.17 11.04 -11.07
N PHE A 143 9.17 11.42 -10.29
CA PHE A 143 9.67 12.77 -10.16
C PHE A 143 11.11 12.82 -10.67
N TYR A 144 11.38 13.76 -11.58
CA TYR A 144 12.68 13.93 -12.19
C TYR A 144 12.95 15.41 -12.46
N SER A 145 14.22 15.78 -12.51
CA SER A 145 14.68 17.13 -12.78
C SER A 145 16.03 17.10 -13.47
N ASP A 146 16.27 18.08 -14.35
CA ASP A 146 17.60 18.32 -14.93
C ASP A 146 18.40 19.35 -14.10
N ARG A 147 17.77 20.00 -13.11
CA ARG A 147 18.37 21.04 -12.25
C ARG A 147 18.68 20.54 -10.84
N TYR A 148 17.82 19.68 -10.28
CA TYR A 148 17.93 19.18 -8.92
C TYR A 148 18.52 17.77 -8.89
N SER A 149 19.38 17.53 -7.91
CA SER A 149 19.90 16.20 -7.58
C SER A 149 18.80 15.29 -7.02
N ALA A 150 19.02 13.98 -7.05
CA ALA A 150 18.08 13.03 -6.46
C ALA A 150 17.89 13.24 -4.95
N MET A 151 18.87 13.82 -4.24
CA MET A 151 18.72 14.17 -2.82
C MET A 151 17.76 15.34 -2.63
N GLU A 152 17.92 16.41 -3.39
CA GLU A 152 17.03 17.58 -3.35
C GLU A 152 15.61 17.23 -3.79
N ILE A 153 15.46 16.36 -4.79
CA ILE A 153 14.15 15.81 -5.15
C ILE A 153 13.55 15.07 -3.94
N THR A 154 14.32 14.17 -3.32
CA THR A 154 13.86 13.40 -2.15
C THR A 154 13.37 14.28 -1.01
N ASP A 155 14.11 15.34 -0.66
CA ASP A 155 13.74 16.26 0.42
C ASP A 155 12.41 16.97 0.16
N VAL A 156 12.22 17.49 -1.06
CA VAL A 156 10.94 18.12 -1.46
C VAL A 156 9.79 17.10 -1.40
N LEU A 157 10.06 15.90 -1.87
CA LEU A 157 9.10 14.81 -1.91
C LEU A 157 8.64 14.40 -0.51
N GLU A 158 9.55 14.06 0.40
CA GLU A 158 9.23 13.61 1.75
C GLU A 158 8.60 14.72 2.60
N ARG A 159 9.04 15.98 2.45
CA ARG A 159 8.59 17.08 3.33
C ARG A 159 7.32 17.79 2.87
N VAL A 160 7.00 17.73 1.59
CA VAL A 160 5.90 18.54 1.01
C VAL A 160 4.89 17.67 0.29
N ILE A 161 5.35 16.75 -0.55
CA ILE A 161 4.46 16.01 -1.46
C ILE A 161 3.86 14.77 -0.79
N GLN A 162 4.62 14.07 0.06
CA GLN A 162 4.20 12.83 0.69
C GLN A 162 2.92 13.00 1.51
N ASP A 163 2.88 14.00 2.40
CA ASP A 163 1.71 14.32 3.23
C ASP A 163 0.50 14.66 2.36
N ARG A 164 0.69 15.42 1.28
CA ARG A 164 -0.41 15.79 0.37
C ARG A 164 -1.01 14.57 -0.33
N LEU A 165 -0.18 13.63 -0.77
CA LEU A 165 -0.65 12.39 -1.40
C LEU A 165 -1.32 11.45 -0.38
N GLN A 166 -0.85 11.41 0.87
CA GLN A 166 -1.49 10.62 1.93
C GLN A 166 -2.88 11.14 2.31
N THR A 167 -3.20 12.42 2.07
CA THR A 167 -4.55 12.96 2.32
C THR A 167 -5.60 12.51 1.29
N ILE A 168 -5.21 11.84 0.21
CA ILE A 168 -6.16 11.34 -0.79
C ILE A 168 -6.99 10.20 -0.18
N PRO A 169 -8.34 10.27 -0.25
CA PRO A 169 -9.20 9.22 0.28
C PRO A 169 -8.84 7.83 -0.27
N GLY A 170 -8.74 6.85 0.64
CA GLY A 170 -8.41 5.47 0.29
C GLY A 170 -6.91 5.17 0.19
N VAL A 171 -6.03 6.17 0.30
CA VAL A 171 -4.57 5.94 0.44
C VAL A 171 -4.25 5.55 1.89
N SER A 172 -3.48 4.48 2.05
CA SER A 172 -2.98 4.00 3.35
C SER A 172 -1.56 4.51 3.62
N GLU A 173 -0.71 4.44 2.61
CA GLU A 173 0.71 4.76 2.71
C GLU A 173 1.21 5.26 1.36
N VAL A 174 2.20 6.15 1.40
CA VAL A 174 2.94 6.58 0.22
C VAL A 174 4.39 6.12 0.37
N GLN A 175 4.76 5.11 -0.41
CA GLN A 175 6.10 4.55 -0.43
C GLN A 175 6.99 5.34 -1.37
N VAL A 176 8.15 5.79 -0.90
CA VAL A 176 9.18 6.41 -1.74
C VAL A 176 10.21 5.37 -2.16
N ARG A 177 10.54 5.31 -3.46
CA ARG A 177 11.60 4.46 -4.01
C ARG A 177 12.62 5.29 -4.77
N GLY A 178 13.89 4.88 -4.66
CA GLY A 178 15.02 5.66 -5.19
C GLY A 178 15.30 6.94 -4.37
N ALA A 179 14.75 7.02 -3.16
CA ALA A 179 15.00 8.08 -2.21
C ALA A 179 16.50 8.17 -1.89
N ARG A 180 17.00 9.39 -1.77
CA ARG A 180 18.35 9.71 -1.30
C ARG A 180 18.24 10.73 -0.18
N THR A 181 17.87 10.25 1.00
CA THR A 181 17.74 11.10 2.18
C THR A 181 19.09 11.69 2.55
N PHE A 182 19.12 12.99 2.85
CA PHE A 182 20.32 13.67 3.30
C PHE A 182 20.80 13.07 4.63
N ALA A 183 22.08 12.71 4.69
CA ALA A 183 22.74 12.25 5.89
C ALA A 183 24.14 12.85 6.00
N MET A 184 24.59 13.06 7.25
CA MET A 184 25.98 13.37 7.51
C MET A 184 26.81 12.10 7.39
N ARG A 185 27.63 12.00 6.35
CA ARG A 185 28.54 10.87 6.14
C ARG A 185 29.89 11.20 6.75
N ILE A 186 30.39 10.28 7.58
CA ILE A 186 31.72 10.38 8.17
C ILE A 186 32.62 9.36 7.48
N TRP A 187 33.61 9.86 6.74
CA TRP A 187 34.61 9.05 6.06
C TRP A 187 35.87 8.99 6.92
N LEU A 188 36.23 7.79 7.35
CA LEU A 188 37.37 7.54 8.21
C LEU A 188 38.55 6.99 7.42
N ASP A 189 39.76 7.49 7.71
CA ASP A 189 41.00 6.99 7.16
C ASP A 189 41.61 5.96 8.13
N PRO A 190 41.62 4.65 7.79
CA PRO A 190 42.07 3.61 8.71
C PRO A 190 43.57 3.74 9.04
N GLU A 191 44.40 4.27 8.14
CA GLU A 191 45.84 4.46 8.40
C GLU A 191 46.07 5.56 9.43
N LYS A 192 45.32 6.66 9.35
CA LYS A 192 45.41 7.77 10.30
C LYS A 192 44.85 7.39 11.67
N LEU A 193 43.73 6.67 11.72
CA LEU A 193 43.20 6.13 12.97
C LEU A 193 44.24 5.24 13.67
N ALA A 194 44.86 4.32 12.93
CA ALA A 194 45.91 3.45 13.46
C ALA A 194 47.14 4.23 13.95
N ALA A 195 47.58 5.26 13.22
CA ALA A 195 48.69 6.13 13.64
C ALA A 195 48.41 6.87 14.95
N HIS A 196 47.13 7.16 15.24
CA HIS A 196 46.69 7.76 16.48
C HIS A 196 46.24 6.74 17.54
N ASN A 197 46.37 5.43 17.28
CA ASN A 197 45.92 4.35 18.16
C ASN A 197 44.44 4.49 18.55
N LEU A 198 43.62 4.91 17.58
CA LEU A 198 42.17 5.00 17.68
C LEU A 198 41.52 3.90 16.84
N THR A 199 40.34 3.48 17.27
CA THR A 199 39.46 2.57 16.55
C THR A 199 38.24 3.31 16.02
N VAL A 200 37.46 2.66 15.15
CA VAL A 200 36.16 3.20 14.70
C VAL A 200 35.21 3.37 15.88
N GLN A 201 35.24 2.46 16.85
CA GLN A 201 34.43 2.52 18.07
C GLN A 201 34.69 3.81 18.86
N ASP A 202 35.95 4.24 18.97
CA ASP A 202 36.30 5.47 19.68
C ASP A 202 35.68 6.71 19.02
N VAL A 203 35.57 6.70 17.69
CA VAL A 203 34.90 7.76 16.93
C VAL A 203 33.39 7.74 17.15
N GLU A 204 32.78 6.56 17.12
CA GLU A 204 31.34 6.41 17.41
C GLU A 204 31.01 6.85 18.84
N ASP A 205 31.82 6.46 19.82
CA ASP A 205 31.66 6.84 21.23
C ASP A 205 31.88 8.33 21.43
N ALA A 206 32.83 8.95 20.72
CA ALA A 206 33.01 10.40 20.72
C ALA A 206 31.79 11.12 20.14
N LEU A 207 31.22 10.60 19.04
CA LEU A 207 30.05 11.16 18.40
C LEU A 207 28.81 11.06 19.30
N ARG A 208 28.54 9.89 19.89
CA ARG A 208 27.39 9.67 20.79
C ARG A 208 27.45 10.54 22.05
N ARG A 209 28.66 10.85 22.54
CA ARG A 209 28.85 11.70 23.73
C ARG A 209 28.68 13.19 23.45
N GLN A 210 29.00 13.66 22.25
CA GLN A 210 29.02 15.08 21.91
C GLN A 210 27.81 15.53 21.09
N ASN A 211 27.21 14.67 20.27
CA ASN A 211 26.03 14.99 19.48
C ASN A 211 24.74 14.66 20.24
N VAL A 212 24.53 15.35 21.36
CA VAL A 212 23.36 15.17 22.24
C VAL A 212 22.72 16.52 22.50
N GLU A 213 21.39 16.60 22.41
CA GLU A 213 20.64 17.79 22.83
C GLU A 213 20.32 17.64 24.33
N ILE A 214 21.01 18.42 25.18
CA ILE A 214 20.83 18.34 26.63
C ILE A 214 19.89 19.48 27.08
N PRO A 215 18.70 19.17 27.64
CA PRO A 215 17.81 20.21 28.14
C PRO A 215 18.42 20.89 29.38
N ALA A 216 18.70 22.19 29.28
CA ALA A 216 19.33 22.96 30.34
C ALA A 216 18.35 23.47 31.42
N GLY A 217 17.08 23.09 31.32
CA GLY A 217 16.05 23.41 32.31
C GLY A 217 15.48 24.82 32.14
N ARG A 218 15.15 25.46 33.27
CA ARG A 218 14.52 26.78 33.27
C ARG A 218 15.04 27.64 34.42
N ILE A 219 15.06 28.95 34.20
CA ILE A 219 15.40 29.96 35.19
C ILE A 219 14.12 30.65 35.61
N GLU A 220 13.74 30.49 36.88
CA GLU A 220 12.56 31.12 37.47
C GLU A 220 12.95 32.44 38.17
N SER A 221 12.23 33.51 37.87
CA SER A 221 12.30 34.80 38.54
C SER A 221 10.93 35.16 39.12
N GLN A 222 10.87 36.11 40.06
CA GLN A 222 9.62 36.50 40.73
C GLN A 222 8.52 37.00 39.77
N GLN A 223 8.89 37.44 38.56
CA GLN A 223 7.96 37.99 37.57
C GLN A 223 7.88 37.18 36.27
N ARG A 224 8.87 36.32 35.97
CA ARG A 224 8.98 35.61 34.69
C ARG A 224 9.76 34.31 34.85
N GLU A 225 9.46 33.36 33.97
CA GLU A 225 10.20 32.13 33.80
C GLU A 225 10.83 32.12 32.40
N PHE A 226 12.09 31.69 32.32
CA PHE A 226 12.82 31.53 31.06
C PHE A 226 13.26 30.09 30.88
N THR A 227 12.89 29.45 29.77
CA THR A 227 13.44 28.15 29.38
C THR A 227 14.87 28.35 28.85
N VAL A 228 15.81 27.55 29.32
CA VAL A 228 17.19 27.55 28.84
C VAL A 228 17.33 26.45 27.80
N LEU A 229 17.62 26.84 26.56
CA LEU A 229 17.95 25.93 25.47
C LEU A 229 19.47 25.88 25.32
N SER A 230 20.02 24.67 25.24
CA SER A 230 21.44 24.44 24.99
C SER A 230 21.58 23.76 23.64
N GLU A 231 22.07 24.48 22.63
CA GLU A 231 22.36 23.94 21.30
C GLU A 231 23.72 23.22 21.35
N THR A 232 23.69 21.94 21.75
CA THR A 232 24.86 21.06 21.84
C THR A 232 24.92 20.02 20.73
N ASP A 233 23.93 19.98 19.87
CA ASP A 233 23.84 19.13 18.69
C ASP A 233 24.73 19.64 17.54
N LEU A 234 25.23 18.71 16.72
CA LEU A 234 26.06 18.99 15.56
C LEU A 234 25.18 18.98 14.31
N ASN A 235 25.15 20.10 13.58
CA ASN A 235 24.26 20.32 12.44
C ASN A 235 25.00 20.56 11.11
N THR A 236 26.28 20.93 11.16
CA THR A 236 27.06 21.32 9.98
C THR A 236 28.28 20.43 9.80
N PRO A 237 28.72 20.14 8.55
CA PRO A 237 29.94 19.38 8.30
C PRO A 237 31.15 19.92 9.08
N GLU A 238 31.27 21.23 9.20
CA GLU A 238 32.35 21.89 9.94
C GLU A 238 32.32 21.56 11.44
N GLN A 239 31.13 21.49 12.04
CA GLN A 239 30.98 21.07 13.44
C GLN A 239 31.38 19.60 13.62
N PHE A 240 30.93 18.71 12.72
CA PHE A 240 31.35 17.30 12.76
C PHE A 240 32.87 17.14 12.54
N ASN A 241 33.47 17.88 11.61
CA ASN A 241 34.92 17.87 11.37
C ASN A 241 35.74 18.37 12.57
N ASN A 242 35.12 19.15 13.46
CA ASN A 242 35.72 19.64 14.70
C ASN A 242 35.41 18.78 15.93
N LEU A 243 34.71 17.65 15.75
CA LEU A 243 34.44 16.69 16.82
C LEU A 243 35.76 16.24 17.46
N ILE A 244 35.85 16.32 18.79
CA ILE A 244 37.05 15.96 19.53
C ILE A 244 37.03 14.44 19.77
N LEU A 245 38.09 13.76 19.35
CA LEU A 245 38.23 12.31 19.51
C LEU A 245 39.07 11.93 20.73
N ASP A 246 40.15 12.67 20.98
CA ASP A 246 41.08 12.44 22.09
C ASP A 246 41.69 13.78 22.55
N ASP A 247 41.90 13.94 23.86
CA ASP A 247 42.54 15.09 24.49
C ASP A 247 43.76 14.71 25.36
N SER A 248 44.07 13.42 25.46
CA SER A 248 45.02 12.87 26.44
C SER A 248 46.48 13.30 26.24
N ARG A 249 46.83 13.79 25.04
CA ARG A 249 48.22 14.09 24.63
C ARG A 249 48.58 15.57 24.68
N GLY A 250 47.72 16.40 25.27
CA GLY A 250 47.95 17.85 25.37
C GLY A 250 47.68 18.63 24.07
N TYR A 251 47.20 17.96 23.03
CA TYR A 251 46.59 18.56 21.84
C TYR A 251 45.23 17.89 21.61
N LEU A 252 44.27 18.66 21.10
CA LEU A 252 42.93 18.16 20.77
C LEU A 252 42.99 17.48 19.41
N LEU A 253 42.84 16.16 19.39
CA LEU A 253 42.72 15.39 18.16
C LEU A 253 41.26 15.49 17.67
N ARG A 254 41.06 15.94 16.44
CA ARG A 254 39.73 16.15 15.85
C ARG A 254 39.40 15.10 14.81
N LEU A 255 38.13 14.98 14.45
CA LEU A 255 37.70 14.11 13.35
C LEU A 255 38.41 14.47 12.03
N SER A 256 38.63 15.76 11.76
CA SER A 256 39.38 16.25 10.60
C SER A 256 40.84 15.76 10.52
N ASP A 257 41.44 15.33 11.64
CA ASP A 257 42.79 14.78 11.65
C ASP A 257 42.83 13.33 11.16
N VAL A 258 41.73 12.58 11.30
CA VAL A 258 41.64 11.14 10.99
C VAL A 258 40.60 10.80 9.91
N GLY A 259 39.91 11.79 9.37
CA GLY A 259 38.82 11.61 8.43
C GLY A 259 38.20 12.93 8.03
N TYR A 260 36.99 12.88 7.48
CA TYR A 260 36.18 14.06 7.20
C TYR A 260 34.68 13.73 7.23
N ALA A 261 33.89 14.74 7.55
CA ALA A 261 32.43 14.70 7.47
C ALA A 261 31.94 15.55 6.29
N GLU A 262 30.97 15.01 5.56
CA GLU A 262 30.28 15.70 4.46
C GLU A 262 28.80 15.33 4.41
N ILE A 263 28.00 16.18 3.76
CA ILE A 263 26.60 15.86 3.47
C ILE A 263 26.56 14.96 2.23
N GLY A 264 25.92 13.80 2.36
CA GLY A 264 25.72 12.87 1.25
C GLY A 264 24.40 12.10 1.39
N ALA A 265 24.20 11.11 0.52
CA ALA A 265 23.05 10.22 0.63
C ALA A 265 23.27 9.18 1.73
N ALA A 266 22.24 8.91 2.54
CA ALA A 266 22.26 7.83 3.53
C ALA A 266 22.51 6.47 2.86
N ASP A 267 21.75 6.19 1.80
CA ASP A 267 21.86 4.97 0.99
C ASP A 267 21.86 5.32 -0.50
N GLU A 268 22.70 4.63 -1.28
CA GLU A 268 22.81 4.74 -2.74
C GLU A 268 22.51 3.41 -3.47
N ARG A 269 22.16 2.36 -2.73
CA ARG A 269 21.92 1.00 -3.26
C ARG A 269 20.66 0.92 -4.12
N SER A 270 19.71 1.84 -3.95
CA SER A 270 18.47 1.90 -4.73
C SER A 270 18.55 2.96 -5.82
N ILE A 271 18.19 2.57 -7.05
CA ILE A 271 18.13 3.48 -8.20
C ILE A 271 16.79 3.29 -8.90
N VAL A 272 16.08 4.38 -9.11
CA VAL A 272 14.87 4.43 -9.93
C VAL A 272 15.16 5.26 -11.18
N ARG A 273 14.61 4.82 -12.32
CA ARG A 273 14.68 5.55 -13.58
C ARG A 273 13.31 5.64 -14.22
N TYR A 274 13.01 6.79 -14.80
CA TYR A 274 11.82 7.01 -15.61
C TYR A 274 12.26 7.36 -17.04
N ASN A 275 11.89 6.52 -18.01
CA ASN A 275 12.30 6.67 -19.42
C ASN A 275 13.81 6.89 -19.60
N GLY A 276 14.63 6.16 -18.82
CA GLY A 276 16.10 6.26 -18.86
C GLY A 276 16.71 7.39 -18.02
N ARG A 277 15.90 8.33 -17.51
CA ARG A 277 16.37 9.43 -16.65
C ARG A 277 16.37 9.01 -15.17
N PRO A 278 17.35 9.41 -14.35
CA PRO A 278 17.28 9.25 -12.91
C PRO A 278 16.01 9.91 -12.36
N ALA A 279 15.29 9.20 -11.50
CA ALA A 279 14.04 9.66 -10.92
C ALA A 279 13.91 9.14 -9.49
N VAL A 280 13.06 9.81 -8.71
CA VAL A 280 12.53 9.29 -7.44
C VAL A 280 11.06 9.01 -7.66
N SER A 281 10.56 7.86 -7.19
CA SER A 281 9.15 7.49 -7.40
C SER A 281 8.39 7.40 -6.10
N MET A 282 7.14 7.87 -6.10
CA MET A 282 6.20 7.64 -5.01
C MET A 282 5.08 6.71 -5.46
N GLY A 283 4.85 5.65 -4.68
CA GLY A 283 3.78 4.69 -4.89
C GLY A 283 2.71 4.87 -3.84
N MET A 284 1.46 5.03 -4.24
CA MET A 284 0.32 5.12 -3.32
C MET A 284 -0.27 3.74 -3.09
N ILE A 285 -0.17 3.24 -1.86
CA ILE A 285 -0.75 1.97 -1.42
C ILE A 285 -2.19 2.24 -0.97
N LYS A 286 -3.14 1.44 -1.48
CA LYS A 286 -4.55 1.55 -1.09
C LYS A 286 -4.79 0.95 0.29
N GLN A 287 -5.80 1.45 0.99
CA GLN A 287 -6.38 0.78 2.15
C GLN A 287 -7.10 -0.50 1.72
N ALA A 288 -7.21 -1.48 2.61
CA ALA A 288 -7.80 -2.80 2.36
C ALA A 288 -9.18 -2.75 1.68
N THR A 289 -10.01 -1.80 2.10
CA THR A 289 -11.41 -1.63 1.65
C THR A 289 -11.57 -0.57 0.57
N ALA A 290 -10.52 0.19 0.24
CA ALA A 290 -10.59 1.31 -0.68
C ALA A 290 -10.70 0.85 -2.15
N ASN A 291 -11.37 1.68 -2.95
CA ASN A 291 -11.49 1.49 -4.39
C ASN A 291 -10.30 2.12 -5.13
N PRO A 292 -9.52 1.36 -5.93
CA PRO A 292 -8.43 1.90 -6.74
C PRO A 292 -8.83 3.07 -7.65
N LEU A 293 -10.07 3.07 -8.14
CA LEU A 293 -10.59 4.15 -9.02
C LEU A 293 -10.77 5.47 -8.25
N GLU A 294 -11.17 5.42 -6.98
CA GLU A 294 -11.31 6.62 -6.14
C GLU A 294 -9.96 7.28 -5.88
N ILE A 295 -8.92 6.47 -5.67
CA ILE A 295 -7.54 6.97 -5.50
C ILE A 295 -7.05 7.66 -6.77
N SER A 296 -7.34 7.08 -7.95
CA SER A 296 -7.02 7.70 -9.23
C SER A 296 -7.74 9.02 -9.44
N ASP A 297 -9.03 9.06 -9.15
CA ASP A 297 -9.85 10.27 -9.34
C ASP A 297 -9.42 11.36 -8.35
N GLY A 298 -9.16 11.00 -7.09
CA GLY A 298 -8.62 11.92 -6.08
C GLY A 298 -7.21 12.41 -6.40
N LEU A 299 -6.36 11.56 -6.99
CA LEU A 299 -5.05 11.99 -7.48
C LEU A 299 -5.18 12.96 -8.65
N ALA A 300 -6.09 12.71 -9.60
CA ALA A 300 -6.33 13.61 -10.73
C ALA A 300 -6.80 14.99 -10.25
N GLU A 301 -7.64 15.03 -9.21
CA GLU A 301 -8.09 16.28 -8.57
C GLU A 301 -6.96 16.99 -7.81
N ALA A 302 -6.10 16.26 -7.08
CA ALA A 302 -4.96 16.82 -6.35
C ALA A 302 -3.79 17.21 -7.27
N MET A 303 -3.74 16.69 -8.50
CA MET A 303 -2.63 16.86 -9.44
C MET A 303 -2.24 18.33 -9.68
N PRO A 304 -3.17 19.29 -9.90
CA PRO A 304 -2.80 20.69 -10.12
C PRO A 304 -2.12 21.31 -8.89
N ASP A 305 -2.63 21.03 -7.68
CA ASP A 305 -2.06 21.52 -6.43
C ASP A 305 -0.68 20.92 -6.19
N VAL A 306 -0.54 19.61 -6.38
CA VAL A 306 0.74 18.90 -6.23
C VAL A 306 1.77 19.46 -7.22
N ARG A 307 1.38 19.72 -8.47
CA ARG A 307 2.26 20.34 -9.47
C ARG A 307 2.66 21.76 -9.09
N ALA A 308 1.78 22.54 -8.46
CA ALA A 308 2.07 23.90 -8.04
C ALA A 308 3.06 23.97 -6.86
N LEU A 309 3.15 22.91 -6.06
CA LEU A 309 4.12 22.78 -4.96
C LEU A 309 5.52 22.39 -5.45
N LEU A 310 5.66 21.93 -6.69
CA LEU A 310 6.95 21.53 -7.24
C LEU A 310 7.81 22.76 -7.59
N PRO A 311 9.09 22.79 -7.19
CA PRO A 311 10.02 23.83 -7.60
C PRO A 311 10.20 23.90 -9.12
N GLU A 312 10.61 25.07 -9.62
CA GLU A 312 10.80 25.28 -11.05
C GLU A 312 11.87 24.33 -11.63
N GLY A 313 11.49 23.57 -12.65
CA GLY A 313 12.38 22.57 -13.29
C GLY A 313 12.31 21.18 -12.66
N MET A 314 11.44 20.96 -11.67
CA MET A 314 11.02 19.63 -11.25
C MET A 314 9.77 19.19 -12.02
N HIS A 315 9.80 17.97 -12.55
CA HIS A 315 8.72 17.40 -13.33
C HIS A 315 8.15 16.18 -12.65
N MET A 316 6.82 16.04 -12.73
CA MET A 316 6.09 14.88 -12.25
C MET A 316 5.33 14.22 -13.42
N ALA A 317 5.45 12.91 -13.51
CA ALA A 317 4.74 12.06 -14.46
C ALA A 317 4.12 10.85 -13.76
N VAL A 318 2.99 10.37 -14.27
CA VAL A 318 2.44 9.08 -13.87
C VAL A 318 3.25 8.00 -14.57
N ALA A 319 3.94 7.17 -13.78
CA ALA A 319 4.82 6.12 -14.28
C ALA A 319 4.08 4.80 -14.51
N ASN A 320 3.17 4.46 -13.60
CA ASN A 320 2.26 3.35 -13.74
C ASN A 320 0.93 3.69 -13.07
N ASP A 321 -0.17 3.27 -13.68
CA ASP A 321 -1.51 3.46 -13.15
C ASP A 321 -2.37 2.25 -13.48
N ASN A 322 -2.58 1.39 -12.47
CA ASN A 322 -3.39 0.18 -12.64
C ASN A 322 -4.88 0.50 -12.76
N SER A 323 -5.32 1.68 -12.31
CA SER A 323 -6.74 2.08 -12.35
C SER A 323 -7.25 2.24 -13.78
N LEU A 324 -6.39 2.62 -14.73
CA LEU A 324 -6.74 2.73 -16.15
C LEU A 324 -7.17 1.38 -16.73
N PHE A 325 -6.43 0.32 -16.40
CA PHE A 325 -6.77 -1.03 -16.84
C PHE A 325 -8.07 -1.52 -16.19
N ILE A 326 -8.26 -1.24 -14.91
CA ILE A 326 -9.49 -1.59 -14.18
C ILE A 326 -10.69 -0.88 -14.81
N ARG A 327 -10.60 0.44 -15.03
CA ARG A 327 -11.66 1.25 -15.65
C ARG A 327 -12.02 0.73 -17.04
N ALA A 328 -11.02 0.52 -17.89
CA ALA A 328 -11.23 -0.03 -19.23
C ALA A 328 -11.85 -1.43 -19.21
N SER A 329 -11.46 -2.28 -18.26
CA SER A 329 -12.02 -3.64 -18.12
C SER A 329 -13.50 -3.59 -17.74
N ILE A 330 -13.89 -2.69 -16.83
CA ILE A 330 -15.28 -2.51 -16.41
C ILE A 330 -16.12 -1.93 -17.55
N ASP A 331 -15.63 -0.90 -18.22
CA ASP A 331 -16.32 -0.30 -19.37
C ASP A 331 -16.56 -1.33 -20.48
N ASN A 332 -15.56 -2.15 -20.78
CA ASN A 332 -15.69 -3.25 -21.74
C ASN A 332 -16.73 -4.29 -21.30
N VAL A 333 -16.80 -4.63 -20.02
CA VAL A 333 -17.84 -5.53 -19.52
C VAL A 333 -19.23 -4.92 -19.69
N PHE A 334 -19.42 -3.65 -19.35
CA PHE A 334 -20.72 -3.00 -19.53
C PHE A 334 -21.15 -2.96 -20.99
N ILE A 335 -20.21 -2.68 -21.91
CA ILE A 335 -20.45 -2.76 -23.35
C ILE A 335 -20.86 -4.18 -23.73
N THR A 336 -20.11 -5.20 -23.28
CA THR A 336 -20.39 -6.60 -23.61
C THR A 336 -21.74 -7.07 -23.07
N ILE A 337 -22.11 -6.68 -21.83
CA ILE A 337 -23.43 -6.96 -21.25
C ILE A 337 -24.51 -6.30 -22.10
N TRP A 338 -24.29 -5.05 -22.54
CA TRP A 338 -25.27 -4.34 -23.34
C TRP A 338 -25.44 -4.96 -24.73
N GLU A 339 -24.35 -5.31 -25.40
CA GLU A 339 -24.36 -6.05 -26.67
C GLU A 339 -25.07 -7.40 -26.51
N ALA A 340 -24.79 -8.16 -25.45
CA ALA A 340 -25.43 -9.43 -25.17
C ALA A 340 -26.95 -9.27 -24.98
N VAL A 341 -27.38 -8.30 -24.18
CA VAL A 341 -28.81 -8.00 -23.97
C VAL A 341 -29.49 -7.63 -25.29
N VAL A 342 -28.89 -6.76 -26.09
CA VAL A 342 -29.43 -6.35 -27.40
C VAL A 342 -29.53 -7.54 -28.36
N LEU A 343 -28.49 -8.38 -28.45
CA LEU A 343 -28.48 -9.57 -29.30
C LEU A 343 -29.54 -10.58 -28.88
N VAL A 344 -29.70 -10.81 -27.58
CA VAL A 344 -30.75 -11.66 -27.03
C VAL A 344 -32.14 -11.14 -27.41
N ILE A 345 -32.39 -9.85 -27.20
CA ILE A 345 -33.67 -9.22 -27.55
C ILE A 345 -33.95 -9.37 -29.05
N LEU A 346 -32.94 -9.16 -29.90
CA LEU A 346 -33.04 -9.31 -31.35
C LEU A 346 -33.42 -10.75 -31.74
N ILE A 347 -32.76 -11.75 -31.15
CA ILE A 347 -33.06 -13.16 -31.38
C ILE A 347 -34.50 -13.47 -30.95
N ILE A 348 -34.89 -13.08 -29.74
CA ILE A 348 -36.25 -13.30 -29.22
C ILE A 348 -37.30 -12.64 -30.14
N PHE A 349 -37.04 -11.41 -30.59
CA PHE A 349 -37.92 -10.70 -31.51
C PHE A 349 -38.04 -11.42 -32.86
N ILE A 350 -36.95 -11.96 -33.41
CA ILE A 350 -36.95 -12.73 -34.66
C ILE A 350 -37.78 -14.02 -34.53
N PHE A 351 -37.65 -14.75 -33.42
CA PHE A 351 -38.37 -16.00 -33.20
C PHE A 351 -39.85 -15.80 -32.87
N LEU A 352 -40.18 -14.84 -31.99
CA LEU A 352 -41.56 -14.62 -31.54
C LEU A 352 -42.36 -13.67 -32.44
N ARG A 353 -41.69 -12.83 -33.24
CA ARG A 353 -42.31 -11.80 -34.12
C ARG A 353 -43.37 -10.92 -33.43
N SER A 354 -43.31 -10.80 -32.10
CA SER A 354 -44.30 -10.11 -31.29
C SER A 354 -43.62 -9.18 -30.29
N LEU A 355 -43.78 -7.86 -30.50
CA LEU A 355 -43.23 -6.84 -29.61
C LEU A 355 -43.71 -7.01 -28.16
N ARG A 356 -44.96 -7.44 -27.97
CA ARG A 356 -45.53 -7.65 -26.63
C ARG A 356 -44.83 -8.79 -25.89
N ALA A 357 -44.49 -9.87 -26.59
CA ALA A 357 -43.78 -10.99 -25.99
C ALA A 357 -42.31 -10.66 -25.72
N THR A 358 -41.67 -9.88 -26.61
CA THR A 358 -40.28 -9.43 -26.45
C THR A 358 -40.07 -8.46 -25.28
N ILE A 359 -41.06 -7.65 -24.92
CA ILE A 359 -40.97 -6.72 -23.77
C ILE A 359 -40.79 -7.45 -22.44
N ILE A 360 -41.28 -8.68 -22.31
CA ILE A 360 -41.20 -9.42 -21.05
C ILE A 360 -39.73 -9.72 -20.69
N PRO A 361 -38.92 -10.39 -21.54
CA PRO A 361 -37.49 -10.58 -21.31
C PRO A 361 -36.71 -9.27 -21.18
N LEU A 362 -37.08 -8.25 -21.96
CA LEU A 362 -36.45 -6.92 -21.92
C LEU A 362 -36.52 -6.29 -20.52
N VAL A 363 -37.59 -6.54 -19.76
CA VAL A 363 -37.74 -6.03 -18.39
C VAL A 363 -37.19 -7.02 -17.36
N THR A 364 -37.39 -8.32 -17.55
CA THR A 364 -36.99 -9.31 -16.54
C THR A 364 -35.47 -9.45 -16.40
N ILE A 365 -34.72 -9.35 -17.50
CA ILE A 365 -33.24 -9.50 -17.49
C ILE A 365 -32.57 -8.36 -16.69
N PRO A 366 -32.84 -7.06 -16.94
CA PRO A 366 -32.27 -6.00 -16.12
C PRO A 366 -32.69 -6.08 -14.66
N VAL A 367 -33.96 -6.45 -14.38
CA VAL A 367 -34.45 -6.59 -12.99
C VAL A 367 -33.68 -7.67 -12.23
N SER A 368 -33.41 -8.83 -12.86
CA SER A 368 -32.63 -9.90 -12.22
C SER A 368 -31.17 -9.50 -12.04
N LEU A 369 -30.57 -8.83 -13.02
CA LEU A 369 -29.16 -8.44 -12.97
C LEU A 369 -28.91 -7.37 -11.90
N ILE A 370 -29.76 -6.34 -11.85
CA ILE A 370 -29.72 -5.31 -10.81
C ILE A 370 -29.98 -5.94 -9.44
N GLY A 371 -30.96 -6.86 -9.34
CA GLY A 371 -31.23 -7.60 -8.11
C GLY A 371 -30.04 -8.43 -7.61
N ALA A 372 -29.19 -8.93 -8.51
CA ALA A 372 -27.99 -9.66 -8.14
C ALA A 372 -26.99 -8.79 -7.34
N PHE A 373 -26.88 -7.48 -7.65
CA PHE A 373 -26.03 -6.58 -6.87
C PHE A 373 -26.47 -6.46 -5.41
N ALA A 374 -27.78 -6.52 -5.13
CA ALA A 374 -28.27 -6.53 -3.75
C ALA A 374 -27.78 -7.76 -2.98
N LEU A 375 -27.80 -8.94 -3.61
CA LEU A 375 -27.30 -10.18 -3.01
C LEU A 375 -25.78 -10.17 -2.88
N MET A 376 -25.06 -9.66 -3.89
CA MET A 376 -23.61 -9.50 -3.82
C MET A 376 -23.21 -8.61 -2.64
N SER A 377 -23.89 -7.49 -2.44
CA SER A 377 -23.62 -6.57 -1.33
C SER A 377 -23.92 -7.21 0.02
N LEU A 378 -25.02 -7.96 0.13
CA LEU A 378 -25.37 -8.69 1.36
C LEU A 378 -24.31 -9.76 1.72
N MET A 379 -23.71 -10.39 0.70
CA MET A 379 -22.68 -11.42 0.87
C MET A 379 -21.27 -10.85 0.98
N GLY A 380 -21.08 -9.53 0.85
CA GLY A 380 -19.76 -8.89 0.89
C GLY A 380 -18.88 -9.17 -0.33
N PHE A 381 -19.47 -9.48 -1.48
CA PHE A 381 -18.73 -9.65 -2.73
C PHE A 381 -18.35 -8.30 -3.35
N THR A 382 -17.42 -8.33 -4.30
CA THR A 382 -16.98 -7.16 -5.07
C THR A 382 -17.38 -7.28 -6.53
N ILE A 383 -17.47 -6.15 -7.22
CA ILE A 383 -17.58 -6.13 -8.68
C ILE A 383 -16.18 -6.40 -9.24
N ASN A 384 -15.99 -7.56 -9.85
CA ASN A 384 -14.71 -8.00 -10.39
C ASN A 384 -14.89 -8.85 -11.65
N THR A 385 -13.80 -9.16 -12.33
CA THR A 385 -13.82 -9.91 -13.60
C THR A 385 -14.58 -11.24 -13.51
N LEU A 386 -14.46 -11.97 -12.39
CA LEU A 386 -15.15 -13.24 -12.17
C LEU A 386 -16.64 -13.07 -11.89
N THR A 387 -17.03 -12.09 -11.06
CA THR A 387 -18.46 -11.83 -10.78
C THR A 387 -19.17 -11.29 -12.01
N LEU A 388 -18.49 -10.47 -12.82
CA LEU A 388 -18.97 -9.99 -14.11
C LEU A 388 -19.13 -11.13 -15.13
N LEU A 389 -18.17 -12.06 -15.22
CA LEU A 389 -18.29 -13.25 -16.07
C LEU A 389 -19.47 -14.13 -15.64
N ALA A 390 -19.64 -14.33 -14.33
CA ALA A 390 -20.79 -15.06 -13.78
C ALA A 390 -22.12 -14.38 -14.13
N MET A 391 -22.17 -13.05 -14.11
CA MET A 391 -23.34 -12.30 -14.56
C MET A 391 -23.62 -12.49 -16.05
N VAL A 392 -22.61 -12.47 -16.91
CA VAL A 392 -22.77 -12.73 -18.36
C VAL A 392 -23.33 -14.14 -18.60
N LEU A 393 -22.83 -15.15 -17.89
CA LEU A 393 -23.36 -16.51 -17.96
C LEU A 393 -24.80 -16.60 -17.44
N ALA A 394 -25.10 -15.91 -16.34
CA ALA A 394 -26.43 -15.89 -15.72
C ALA A 394 -27.48 -15.24 -16.63
N ILE A 395 -27.12 -14.28 -17.48
CA ILE A 395 -28.02 -13.71 -18.48
C ILE A 395 -28.59 -14.82 -19.38
N GLY A 396 -27.76 -15.75 -19.85
CA GLY A 396 -28.23 -16.88 -20.67
C GLY A 396 -29.27 -17.75 -19.95
N LEU A 397 -29.03 -18.07 -18.68
CA LEU A 397 -29.95 -18.89 -17.88
C LEU A 397 -31.30 -18.19 -17.63
N VAL A 398 -31.27 -16.90 -17.28
CA VAL A 398 -32.50 -16.13 -17.03
C VAL A 398 -33.31 -15.96 -18.32
N VAL A 399 -32.61 -15.80 -19.45
CA VAL A 399 -33.23 -15.68 -20.77
C VAL A 399 -33.94 -16.97 -21.15
N ASP A 400 -33.30 -18.12 -20.98
CA ASP A 400 -33.90 -19.43 -21.28
C ASP A 400 -35.19 -19.64 -20.47
N ASP A 401 -35.19 -19.36 -19.17
CA ASP A 401 -36.38 -19.46 -18.32
C ASP A 401 -37.53 -18.54 -18.81
N ALA A 402 -37.19 -17.31 -19.18
CA ALA A 402 -38.17 -16.35 -19.70
C ALA A 402 -38.75 -16.82 -21.06
N ILE A 403 -37.91 -17.37 -21.94
CA ILE A 403 -38.33 -17.89 -23.25
C ILE A 403 -39.22 -19.12 -23.08
N VAL A 404 -38.81 -20.11 -22.27
CA VAL A 404 -39.58 -21.35 -22.09
C VAL A 404 -40.97 -21.07 -21.53
N MET A 405 -41.08 -20.18 -20.54
CA MET A 405 -42.38 -19.78 -19.99
C MET A 405 -43.24 -19.06 -21.04
N LEU A 406 -42.65 -18.14 -21.80
CA LEU A 406 -43.36 -17.43 -22.87
C LEU A 406 -43.82 -18.35 -23.99
N GLU A 407 -42.97 -19.26 -24.44
CA GLU A 407 -43.30 -20.22 -25.49
C GLU A 407 -44.42 -21.16 -25.01
N ASN A 408 -44.34 -21.63 -23.78
CA ASN A 408 -45.38 -22.50 -23.23
C ASN A 408 -46.73 -21.77 -23.12
N ILE A 409 -46.74 -20.50 -22.71
CA ILE A 409 -47.94 -19.66 -22.71
C ILE A 409 -48.43 -19.46 -24.16
N HIS A 410 -47.54 -19.12 -25.10
CA HIS A 410 -47.91 -18.90 -26.50
C HIS A 410 -48.46 -20.15 -27.19
N ARG A 411 -47.97 -21.34 -26.83
CA ARG A 411 -48.45 -22.62 -27.37
C ARG A 411 -49.86 -22.99 -26.88
N HIS A 412 -50.27 -22.49 -25.71
CA HIS A 412 -51.56 -22.78 -25.08
C HIS A 412 -52.58 -21.63 -25.22
N ILE A 413 -52.21 -20.54 -25.90
CA ILE A 413 -53.10 -19.48 -26.39
C ILE A 413 -53.42 -19.78 -27.84
#